data_AF-D8MPQ9-F1
#
_entry.id   AF-D8MPQ9-F1
#
_cell.length_a   1.000
_cell.length_b   1.000
_cell.length_c   1.000
_cell.angle_alpha   90.00
_cell.angle_beta   90.00
_cell.angle_gamma   90.00
#
_symmetry.space_group_name_H-M   'P 1'
#
loop_
_entity.id
_entity.type
_entity.pdbx_description
1 polymer ?
#
loop_
_entity_poly.entity_id
_entity_poly.type
_entity_poly.pdbx_seq_one_letter_code
_entity_poly.pdbx_strand_id
1 'polypeptide(L)'
;MSHQNNKSILTVDYPAPPFAEQPQPVPGLASKMIPVPDHGEKSYKGSGRLAGRKALITGGDSGIGRAVAIAYAREGADVAINYLPEEESDAAEVIQLIEAEGRKAIAIPGDIRTEAFCQQLVKEAASKLGGLDILVNNAGRQQFNESIRTLSTEDFDATFKTNVYAMFWITKAAVDYLPRGASIINTSSVQAFKPSEILLDYAQTKASIVAFTKSLAKQLGKEGIRVNAVAPGPYWTPLQSSGGQPQEKVQQFGQDSPLGRPGQPAEIAPLYVTLASTESSYTSGQVWCSDGGTGTL
;
A
#
# COMPACT_ATOMS: atom_id res chain seq x y z
N MET A 1 -33.97 -25.27 26.85
CA MET A 1 -32.71 -25.41 26.09
C MET A 1 -32.19 -24.00 25.85
N SER A 2 -31.02 -23.69 26.40
CA SER A 2 -30.43 -22.35 26.45
C SER A 2 -30.10 -21.83 25.05
N HIS A 3 -30.72 -20.72 24.63
CA HIS A 3 -30.20 -19.92 23.54
C HIS A 3 -28.86 -19.32 23.97
N GLN A 4 -27.76 -19.85 23.43
CA GLN A 4 -26.47 -19.20 23.48
C GLN A 4 -26.58 -17.90 22.68
N ASN A 5 -26.69 -16.78 23.40
CA ASN A 5 -26.36 -15.47 22.87
C ASN A 5 -24.90 -15.51 22.45
N ASN A 6 -24.67 -15.63 21.13
CA ASN A 6 -23.35 -15.62 20.54
C ASN A 6 -22.78 -14.20 20.70
N LYS A 7 -22.07 -13.98 21.80
CA LYS A 7 -21.35 -12.73 22.07
C LYS A 7 -20.29 -12.58 20.98
N SER A 8 -20.52 -11.70 20.01
CA SER A 8 -19.46 -11.24 19.11
C SER A 8 -18.36 -10.59 19.95
N ILE A 9 -17.22 -11.28 20.06
CA ILE A 9 -16.01 -10.71 20.63
C ILE A 9 -15.35 -9.97 19.46
N LEU A 10 -15.70 -8.69 19.29
CA LEU A 10 -15.03 -7.73 18.42
C LEU A 10 -15.17 -7.96 16.90
N THR A 11 -16.38 -7.95 16.35
CA THR A 11 -16.54 -7.65 14.92
C THR A 11 -16.51 -6.14 14.73
N VAL A 12 -15.41 -5.59 14.23
CA VAL A 12 -15.43 -4.26 13.63
C VAL A 12 -16.33 -4.36 12.40
N ASP A 13 -17.49 -3.71 12.45
CA ASP A 13 -18.47 -3.72 11.35
C ASP A 13 -18.04 -2.67 10.32
N TYR A 14 -17.41 -3.13 9.23
CA TYR A 14 -17.07 -2.28 8.09
C TYR A 14 -18.17 -2.32 7.03
N PRO A 15 -18.33 -1.24 6.23
CA PRO A 15 -19.34 -1.17 5.19
C PRO A 15 -19.28 -2.34 4.20
N ALA A 16 -20.47 -2.81 3.80
CA ALA A 16 -20.66 -3.83 2.76
C ALA A 16 -21.45 -3.23 1.58
N PRO A 17 -21.29 -3.76 0.36
CA PRO A 17 -22.06 -3.31 -0.81
C PRO A 17 -23.58 -3.55 -0.66
N PRO A 18 -24.42 -2.85 -1.43
CA PRO A 18 -24.06 -1.98 -2.55
C PRO A 18 -23.56 -0.60 -2.12
N PHE A 19 -22.52 -0.10 -2.79
CA PHE A 19 -21.99 1.26 -2.65
C PHE A 19 -22.60 2.21 -3.69
N ALA A 20 -22.51 3.52 -3.42
CA ALA A 20 -22.94 4.54 -4.37
C ALA A 20 -22.04 4.56 -5.63
N GLU A 21 -22.61 4.91 -6.77
CA GLU A 21 -21.81 5.27 -7.96
C GLU A 21 -21.01 6.56 -7.66
N GLN A 22 -19.70 6.53 -7.90
CA GLN A 22 -18.79 7.57 -7.40
C GLN A 22 -17.50 7.71 -8.25
N PRO A 23 -17.61 7.93 -9.56
CA PRO A 23 -16.42 8.06 -10.41
C PRO A 23 -15.57 9.26 -10.01
N GLN A 24 -14.25 9.08 -10.07
CA GLN A 24 -13.27 10.14 -9.85
C GLN A 24 -12.22 10.17 -10.97
N PRO A 25 -11.64 11.34 -11.30
CA PRO A 25 -10.42 11.37 -12.11
C PRO A 25 -9.25 10.73 -11.33
N VAL A 26 -8.29 10.14 -12.04
CA VAL A 26 -7.02 9.67 -11.46
C VAL A 26 -6.26 10.85 -10.87
N PRO A 27 -5.64 10.72 -9.67
CA PRO A 27 -5.54 9.49 -8.87
C PRO A 27 -6.72 9.23 -7.91
N GLY A 28 -7.64 10.18 -7.80
CA GLY A 28 -8.78 10.14 -6.88
C GLY A 28 -8.41 10.67 -5.49
N LEU A 29 -9.41 10.95 -4.66
CA LEU A 29 -9.24 11.36 -3.26
C LEU A 29 -10.10 10.47 -2.37
N ALA A 30 -9.51 9.98 -1.27
CA ALA A 30 -10.19 9.19 -0.25
C ALA A 30 -11.28 10.01 0.44
N SER A 31 -11.02 11.30 0.68
CA SER A 31 -11.98 12.25 1.24
C SER A 31 -13.26 12.43 0.40
N LYS A 32 -13.24 12.04 -0.89
CA LYS A 32 -14.39 12.11 -1.81
C LYS A 32 -15.11 10.78 -2.01
N MET A 33 -14.62 9.69 -1.44
CA MET A 33 -15.29 8.39 -1.53
C MET A 33 -16.49 8.32 -0.58
N ILE A 34 -17.46 7.47 -0.94
CA ILE A 34 -18.70 7.27 -0.20
C ILE A 34 -18.90 5.76 0.03
N PRO A 35 -18.67 5.23 1.24
CA PRO A 35 -18.13 5.92 2.42
C PRO A 35 -16.64 6.26 2.25
N VAL A 36 -16.14 7.21 3.04
CA VAL A 36 -14.70 7.47 3.17
C VAL A 36 -14.03 6.21 3.74
N PRO A 37 -12.90 5.74 3.19
CA PRO A 37 -12.22 4.56 3.71
C PRO A 37 -11.73 4.76 5.16
N ASP A 38 -11.78 3.69 5.95
CA ASP A 38 -11.14 3.67 7.27
C ASP A 38 -9.68 3.26 7.12
N HIS A 39 -8.76 4.15 7.48
CA HIS A 39 -7.32 3.91 7.44
C HIS A 39 -6.74 3.59 8.82
N GLY A 40 -7.58 3.52 9.84
CA GLY A 40 -7.19 3.25 11.21
C GLY A 40 -7.04 4.50 12.04
N GLU A 41 -7.46 5.68 11.56
CA GLU A 41 -7.32 6.98 12.23
C GLU A 41 -7.83 6.96 13.67
N LYS A 42 -8.85 6.14 13.96
CA LYS A 42 -9.42 6.01 15.32
C LYS A 42 -9.17 4.64 15.95
N SER A 43 -8.93 3.61 15.14
CA SER A 43 -8.95 2.21 15.59
C SER A 43 -7.56 1.60 15.82
N TYR A 44 -6.53 2.00 15.05
CA TYR A 44 -5.19 1.44 15.19
C TYR A 44 -4.54 1.88 16.51
N LYS A 45 -4.00 0.96 17.30
CA LYS A 45 -3.29 1.28 18.56
C LYS A 45 -1.88 0.75 18.50
N GLY A 46 -0.90 1.65 18.61
CA GLY A 46 0.51 1.29 18.63
C GLY A 46 0.94 0.62 19.93
N SER A 47 2.07 -0.07 19.86
CA SER A 47 2.69 -0.80 20.98
C SER A 47 4.21 -0.62 21.03
N GLY A 48 4.76 0.33 20.26
CA GLY A 48 6.18 0.67 20.23
C GLY A 48 7.04 -0.27 19.38
N ARG A 49 6.44 -1.05 18.47
CA ARG A 49 7.14 -2.08 17.66
C ARG A 49 8.12 -1.50 16.65
N LEU A 50 8.00 -0.21 16.32
CA LEU A 50 8.84 0.50 15.36
C LEU A 50 9.49 1.75 15.98
N ALA A 51 9.69 1.76 17.30
CA ALA A 51 10.26 2.90 18.01
C ALA A 51 11.61 3.35 17.41
N GLY A 52 11.67 4.60 16.97
CA GLY A 52 12.87 5.24 16.43
C GLY A 52 13.22 4.88 14.97
N ARG A 53 12.37 4.08 14.30
CA ARG A 53 12.52 3.71 12.89
C ARG A 53 12.25 4.89 11.96
N LYS A 54 12.76 4.81 10.73
CA LYS A 54 12.68 5.86 9.71
C LYS A 54 12.15 5.27 8.42
N ALA A 55 10.91 5.61 8.07
CA ALA A 55 10.17 5.01 6.97
C ALA A 55 9.95 5.98 5.81
N LEU A 56 10.15 5.48 4.59
CA LEU A 56 9.65 6.10 3.36
C LEU A 56 8.52 5.23 2.79
N ILE A 57 7.36 5.84 2.54
CA ILE A 57 6.17 5.17 1.96
C ILE A 57 5.73 5.92 0.71
N THR A 58 5.70 5.25 -0.44
CA THR A 58 5.10 5.83 -1.67
C THR A 58 3.60 5.59 -1.73
N GLY A 59 2.83 6.56 -2.22
CA GLY A 59 1.36 6.56 -2.15
C GLY A 59 0.87 6.54 -0.70
N GLY A 60 1.49 7.36 0.14
CA GLY A 60 1.24 7.42 1.59
C GLY A 60 0.12 8.37 1.98
N ASP A 61 -0.44 9.11 1.02
CA ASP A 61 -1.54 10.07 1.15
C ASP A 61 -2.91 9.40 1.41
N SER A 62 -3.15 8.23 0.81
CA SER A 62 -4.47 7.58 0.82
C SER A 62 -4.38 6.05 0.85
N GLY A 63 -5.52 5.39 1.05
CA GLY A 63 -5.66 3.94 0.96
C GLY A 63 -4.67 3.17 1.85
N ILE A 64 -4.10 2.09 1.33
CA ILE A 64 -3.22 1.21 2.09
C ILE A 64 -1.99 1.96 2.61
N GLY A 65 -1.37 2.83 1.80
CA GLY A 65 -0.18 3.57 2.22
C GLY A 65 -0.46 4.52 3.38
N ARG A 66 -1.61 5.21 3.38
CA ARG A 66 -2.08 6.02 4.52
C ARG A 66 -2.24 5.20 5.80
N ALA A 67 -2.90 4.04 5.71
CA ALA A 67 -3.08 3.16 6.87
C ALA A 67 -1.74 2.67 7.44
N VAL A 68 -0.77 2.38 6.56
CA VAL A 68 0.59 2.01 6.95
C VAL A 68 1.32 3.19 7.59
N ALA A 69 1.21 4.41 7.05
CA ALA A 69 1.82 5.61 7.61
C ALA A 69 1.32 5.91 9.03
N ILE A 70 0.00 5.84 9.24
CA ILE A 70 -0.65 6.00 10.56
C ILE A 70 -0.13 4.94 11.53
N ALA A 71 -0.15 3.66 11.12
CA ALA A 71 0.32 2.56 11.96
C ALA A 71 1.80 2.69 12.32
N TYR A 72 2.65 3.10 11.37
CA TYR A 72 4.08 3.29 11.60
C TYR A 72 4.36 4.41 12.60
N ALA A 73 3.67 5.54 12.46
CA ALA A 73 3.79 6.64 13.41
C ALA A 73 3.36 6.21 14.82
N ARG A 74 2.22 5.53 14.95
CA ARG A 74 1.74 4.97 16.24
C ARG A 74 2.67 3.95 16.86
N GLU A 75 3.37 3.18 16.04
CA GLU A 75 4.39 2.23 16.50
C GLU A 75 5.74 2.90 16.82
N GLY A 76 5.85 4.21 16.61
CA GLY A 76 6.98 5.04 17.04
C GLY A 76 7.99 5.36 15.95
N ALA A 77 7.64 5.21 14.66
CA ALA A 77 8.51 5.55 13.54
C ALA A 77 8.33 7.00 13.06
N ASP A 78 9.40 7.63 12.59
CA ASP A 78 9.30 8.83 11.74
C ASP A 78 8.98 8.41 10.30
N VAL A 79 8.13 9.18 9.62
CA VAL A 79 7.53 8.78 8.35
C VAL A 79 7.65 9.89 7.31
N ALA A 80 8.24 9.56 6.16
CA ALA A 80 8.13 10.33 4.93
C ALA A 80 7.11 9.65 4.00
N ILE A 81 6.22 10.46 3.41
CA ILE A 81 5.26 10.01 2.40
C ILE A 81 5.52 10.71 1.06
N ASN A 82 5.45 9.93 -0.01
CA ASN A 82 5.33 10.43 -1.38
C ASN A 82 3.91 10.20 -1.90
N TYR A 83 3.46 11.12 -2.75
CA TYR A 83 2.14 11.16 -3.36
C TYR A 83 2.19 12.12 -4.57
N LEU A 84 1.14 12.20 -5.37
CA LEU A 84 1.05 13.17 -6.46
C LEU A 84 0.55 14.53 -5.93
N PRO A 85 0.98 15.68 -6.48
CA PRO A 85 0.56 17.00 -5.99
C PRO A 85 -0.96 17.20 -5.92
N GLU A 86 -1.73 16.53 -6.78
CA GLU A 86 -3.19 16.55 -6.79
C GLU A 86 -3.83 15.95 -5.52
N GLU A 87 -3.08 15.15 -4.77
CA GLU A 87 -3.49 14.43 -3.55
C GLU A 87 -3.13 15.19 -2.26
N GLU A 88 -2.63 16.43 -2.37
CA GLU A 88 -2.14 17.23 -1.23
C GLU A 88 -3.14 17.34 -0.07
N SER A 89 -4.44 17.42 -0.35
CA SER A 89 -5.46 17.49 0.71
C SER A 89 -5.50 16.22 1.57
N ASP A 90 -5.39 15.05 0.95
CA ASP A 90 -5.39 13.77 1.67
C ASP A 90 -4.04 13.58 2.40
N ALA A 91 -2.93 13.94 1.74
CA ALA A 91 -1.60 13.88 2.34
C ALA A 91 -1.46 14.77 3.59
N ALA A 92 -2.03 15.99 3.56
CA ALA A 92 -2.00 16.91 4.69
C ALA A 92 -2.67 16.32 5.95
N GLU A 93 -3.75 15.55 5.79
CA GLU A 93 -4.36 14.82 6.90
C GLU A 93 -3.41 13.77 7.49
N VAL A 94 -2.69 13.04 6.62
CA VAL A 94 -1.71 12.03 7.07
C VAL A 94 -0.55 12.67 7.82
N ILE A 95 -0.05 13.80 7.34
CA ILE A 95 1.01 14.57 8.03
C ILE A 95 0.54 14.96 9.44
N GLN A 96 -0.66 15.51 9.58
CA GLN A 96 -1.23 15.88 10.89
C GLN A 96 -1.37 14.65 11.82
N LEU A 97 -1.78 13.50 11.28
CA LEU A 97 -1.91 12.27 12.05
C LEU A 97 -0.55 11.75 12.55
N ILE A 98 0.50 11.82 11.71
CA ILE A 98 1.86 11.42 12.12
C ILE A 98 2.40 12.37 13.21
N GLU A 99 2.22 13.69 13.02
CA GLU A 99 2.68 14.70 13.98
C GLU A 99 1.94 14.60 15.33
N ALA A 100 0.66 14.23 15.31
CA ALA A 100 -0.14 14.02 16.53
C ALA A 100 0.40 12.87 17.40
N GLU A 101 1.12 11.90 16.83
CA GLU A 101 1.81 10.82 17.55
C GLU A 101 3.21 11.24 18.03
N GLY A 102 3.57 12.53 17.89
CA GLY A 102 4.88 13.07 18.29
C GLY A 102 6.03 12.62 17.38
N ARG A 103 5.71 12.17 16.15
CA ARG A 103 6.69 11.69 15.17
C ARG A 103 6.97 12.75 14.11
N LYS A 104 8.14 12.63 13.46
CA LYS A 104 8.49 13.49 12.33
C LYS A 104 7.73 13.03 11.09
N ALA A 105 7.00 13.95 10.48
CA ALA A 105 6.24 13.75 9.26
C ALA A 105 6.87 14.54 8.11
N ILE A 106 7.10 13.90 6.96
CA ILE A 106 7.71 14.56 5.78
C ILE A 106 6.85 14.28 4.55
N ALA A 107 6.35 15.35 3.93
CA ALA A 107 5.68 15.30 2.65
C ALA A 107 6.67 15.52 1.49
N ILE A 108 6.65 14.66 0.47
CA ILE A 108 7.47 14.76 -0.74
C ILE A 108 6.61 14.49 -1.97
N PRO A 109 5.81 15.48 -2.43
CA PRO A 109 4.94 15.30 -3.59
C PRO A 109 5.76 15.21 -4.89
N GLY A 110 5.34 14.34 -5.80
CA GLY A 110 5.88 14.27 -7.16
C GLY A 110 5.73 12.90 -7.81
N ASP A 111 5.97 12.88 -9.13
CA ASP A 111 5.72 11.73 -10.00
C ASP A 111 6.92 10.77 -10.06
N ILE A 112 6.70 9.55 -9.57
CA ILE A 112 7.70 8.48 -9.52
C ILE A 112 7.97 7.81 -10.89
N ARG A 113 7.28 8.21 -11.96
CA ARG A 113 7.55 7.71 -13.33
C ARG A 113 8.87 8.24 -13.92
N THR A 114 9.57 9.12 -13.22
CA THR A 114 10.89 9.62 -13.62
C THR A 114 11.99 9.15 -12.66
N GLU A 115 13.09 8.63 -13.22
CA GLU A 115 14.23 8.15 -12.43
C GLU A 115 14.86 9.25 -11.57
N ALA A 116 15.00 10.45 -12.12
CA ALA A 116 15.58 11.60 -11.42
C ALA A 116 14.78 11.96 -10.16
N PHE A 117 13.45 11.99 -10.26
CA PHE A 117 12.61 12.24 -9.09
C PHE A 117 12.71 11.10 -8.08
N CYS A 118 12.73 9.83 -8.51
CA CYS A 118 12.91 8.70 -7.60
C CYS A 118 14.20 8.79 -6.78
N GLN A 119 15.30 9.21 -7.41
CA GLN A 119 16.58 9.44 -6.72
C GLN A 119 16.50 10.61 -5.72
N GLN A 120 15.87 11.72 -6.14
CA GLN A 120 15.64 12.88 -5.26
C GLN A 120 14.77 12.50 -4.05
N LEU A 121 13.67 11.79 -4.27
CA LEU A 121 12.73 11.35 -3.26
C LEU A 121 13.43 10.62 -2.12
N VAL A 122 14.25 9.61 -2.45
CA VAL A 122 14.98 8.83 -1.46
C VAL A 122 15.99 9.69 -0.70
N LYS A 123 16.78 10.50 -1.43
CA LYS A 123 17.79 11.38 -0.83
C LYS A 123 17.15 12.37 0.14
N GLU A 124 16.02 12.97 -0.25
CA GLU A 124 15.30 13.93 0.55
C GLU A 124 14.66 13.28 1.78
N ALA A 125 14.04 12.11 1.63
CA ALA A 125 13.50 11.34 2.75
C ALA A 125 14.60 10.97 3.76
N ALA A 126 15.70 10.37 3.30
CA ALA A 126 16.81 9.99 4.17
C ALA A 126 17.46 11.19 4.87
N SER A 127 17.65 12.31 4.16
CA SER A 127 18.21 13.53 4.74
C SER A 127 17.27 14.14 5.78
N LYS A 128 15.98 14.28 5.46
CA LYS A 128 15.01 14.89 6.37
C LYS A 128 14.71 14.00 7.57
N LEU A 129 14.70 12.67 7.44
CA LEU A 129 14.50 11.75 8.56
C LEU A 129 15.77 11.51 9.38
N GLY A 130 16.95 11.86 8.87
CA GLY A 130 18.24 11.57 9.52
C GLY A 130 18.64 10.09 9.40
N GLY A 131 18.30 9.45 8.28
CA GLY A 131 18.51 8.04 7.98
C GLY A 131 17.28 7.40 7.32
N LEU A 132 17.41 6.15 6.90
CA LEU A 132 16.31 5.37 6.34
C LEU A 132 16.50 3.90 6.71
N ASP A 133 15.46 3.24 7.23
CA ASP A 133 15.54 1.82 7.61
C ASP A 133 14.25 1.03 7.31
N ILE A 134 13.21 1.69 6.81
CA ILE A 134 12.02 1.06 6.21
C ILE A 134 11.73 1.71 4.86
N LEU A 135 11.59 0.91 3.82
CA LEU A 135 11.07 1.33 2.53
C LEU A 135 9.78 0.58 2.21
N VAL A 136 8.72 1.31 1.89
CA VAL A 136 7.46 0.75 1.41
C VAL A 136 7.19 1.25 -0.01
N ASN A 137 7.39 0.37 -1.00
CA ASN A 137 6.99 0.63 -2.38
C ASN A 137 5.51 0.26 -2.53
N ASN A 138 4.63 1.25 -2.34
CA ASN A 138 3.18 1.03 -2.31
C ASN A 138 2.42 1.76 -3.44
N ALA A 139 2.89 2.92 -3.90
CA ALA A 139 2.27 3.65 -5.00
C ALA A 139 2.05 2.73 -6.21
N GLY A 140 0.90 2.90 -6.87
CA GLY A 140 0.55 2.08 -8.01
C GLY A 140 -0.49 2.73 -8.91
N ARG A 141 -0.36 2.45 -10.20
CA ARG A 141 -1.35 2.78 -11.22
C ARG A 141 -2.12 1.52 -11.59
N GLN A 142 -3.44 1.65 -11.67
CA GLN A 142 -4.37 0.63 -12.15
C GLN A 142 -5.45 1.34 -12.96
N GLN A 143 -5.62 0.98 -14.24
CA GLN A 143 -6.69 1.47 -15.10
C GLN A 143 -7.27 0.26 -15.85
N PHE A 144 -8.56 0.00 -15.71
CA PHE A 144 -9.15 -1.17 -16.37
C PHE A 144 -9.23 -0.95 -17.88
N ASN A 145 -9.09 -2.03 -18.64
CA ASN A 145 -9.28 -2.03 -20.09
C ASN A 145 -9.84 -3.39 -20.51
N GLU A 146 -10.97 -3.39 -21.22
CA GLU A 146 -11.68 -4.62 -21.58
C GLU A 146 -11.00 -5.42 -22.70
N SER A 147 -10.07 -4.82 -23.44
CA SER A 147 -9.43 -5.48 -24.57
C SER A 147 -8.00 -5.03 -24.78
N ILE A 148 -7.10 -5.98 -25.04
CA ILE A 148 -5.72 -5.66 -25.49
C ILE A 148 -5.70 -4.79 -26.76
N ARG A 149 -6.77 -4.82 -27.58
CA ARG A 149 -6.88 -4.00 -28.79
C ARG A 149 -7.03 -2.50 -28.48
N THR A 150 -7.57 -2.18 -27.30
CA THR A 150 -7.82 -0.80 -26.85
C THR A 150 -6.86 -0.35 -25.76
N LEU A 151 -5.99 -1.24 -25.28
CA LEU A 151 -4.91 -0.90 -24.36
C LEU A 151 -3.79 -0.19 -25.15
N SER A 152 -3.63 1.11 -24.92
CA SER A 152 -2.61 1.91 -25.59
C SER A 152 -1.21 1.56 -25.08
N THR A 153 -0.18 1.83 -25.90
CA THR A 153 1.21 1.70 -25.47
C THR A 153 1.52 2.65 -24.33
N GLU A 154 0.94 3.84 -24.38
CA GLU A 154 1.09 4.89 -23.37
C GLU A 154 0.53 4.45 -22.02
N ASP A 155 -0.64 3.81 -22.01
CA ASP A 155 -1.21 3.24 -20.79
C ASP A 155 -0.39 2.07 -20.28
N PHE A 156 0.03 1.16 -21.16
CA PHE A 156 0.88 0.05 -20.77
C PHE A 156 2.21 0.54 -20.14
N ASP A 157 2.90 1.48 -20.79
CA ASP A 157 4.15 2.08 -20.27
C ASP A 157 3.90 2.81 -18.96
N ALA A 158 2.83 3.62 -18.84
CA ALA A 158 2.54 4.33 -17.61
C ALA A 158 2.29 3.39 -16.42
N THR A 159 1.62 2.25 -16.63
CA THR A 159 1.42 1.22 -15.59
C THR A 159 2.75 0.58 -15.20
N PHE A 160 3.59 0.17 -16.16
CA PHE A 160 4.90 -0.42 -15.88
C PHE A 160 5.88 0.58 -15.24
N LYS A 161 5.91 1.83 -15.72
CA LYS A 161 6.76 2.89 -15.16
C LYS A 161 6.44 3.15 -13.71
N THR A 162 5.16 3.23 -13.37
CA THR A 162 4.70 3.47 -12.00
C THR A 162 4.96 2.27 -11.11
N ASN A 163 4.63 1.05 -11.57
CA ASN A 163 4.57 -0.11 -10.68
C ASN A 163 5.87 -0.91 -10.62
N VAL A 164 6.69 -0.85 -11.68
CA VAL A 164 7.92 -1.67 -11.83
C VAL A 164 9.17 -0.79 -11.89
N TYR A 165 9.24 0.17 -12.80
CA TYR A 165 10.44 1.00 -12.95
C TYR A 165 10.66 1.88 -11.71
N ALA A 166 9.62 2.56 -11.22
CA ALA A 166 9.71 3.38 -10.01
C ALA A 166 10.17 2.56 -8.81
N MET A 167 9.57 1.38 -8.56
CA MET A 167 10.00 0.47 -7.51
C MET A 167 11.49 0.12 -7.65
N PHE A 168 11.96 -0.18 -8.86
CA PHE A 168 13.37 -0.43 -9.13
C PHE A 168 14.26 0.78 -8.81
N TRP A 169 13.92 1.97 -9.34
CA TRP A 169 14.73 3.19 -9.15
C TRP A 169 14.79 3.63 -7.69
N ILE A 170 13.64 3.64 -7.00
CA ILE A 170 13.53 3.99 -5.58
C ILE A 170 14.32 2.98 -4.75
N THR A 171 14.12 1.69 -4.97
CA THR A 171 14.83 0.64 -4.22
C THR A 171 16.34 0.73 -4.44
N LYS A 172 16.78 0.91 -5.70
CA LYS A 172 18.20 1.05 -6.04
C LYS A 172 18.83 2.25 -5.32
N ALA A 173 18.15 3.39 -5.28
CA ALA A 173 18.63 4.56 -4.56
C ALA A 173 18.59 4.39 -3.03
N ALA A 174 17.62 3.64 -2.51
CA ALA A 174 17.42 3.45 -1.07
C ALA A 174 18.47 2.55 -0.43
N VAL A 175 18.96 1.52 -1.13
CA VAL A 175 19.88 0.52 -0.56
C VAL A 175 21.14 1.16 0.05
N ASP A 176 21.63 2.27 -0.50
CA ASP A 176 22.79 3.00 0.05
C ASP A 176 22.53 3.61 1.44
N TYR A 177 21.27 3.78 1.84
CA TYR A 177 20.87 4.32 3.14
C TYR A 177 20.39 3.25 4.12
N LEU A 178 20.10 2.02 3.66
CA LEU A 178 19.47 0.98 4.47
C LEU A 178 20.52 0.18 5.28
N PRO A 179 20.53 0.28 6.62
CA PRO A 179 21.47 -0.49 7.44
C PRO A 179 21.04 -1.96 7.57
N ARG A 180 21.93 -2.81 8.11
CA ARG A 180 21.56 -4.14 8.61
C ARG A 180 20.38 -4.02 9.59
N GLY A 181 19.37 -4.86 9.41
CA GLY A 181 18.12 -4.83 10.15
C GLY A 181 16.99 -4.04 9.46
N ALA A 182 17.30 -3.34 8.36
CA ALA A 182 16.29 -2.63 7.57
C ALA A 182 15.31 -3.59 6.87
N SER A 183 14.17 -3.03 6.44
CA SER A 183 13.12 -3.78 5.76
C SER A 183 12.59 -3.03 4.54
N ILE A 184 12.44 -3.76 3.43
CA ILE A 184 11.77 -3.32 2.22
C ILE A 184 10.47 -4.12 2.10
N ILE A 185 9.34 -3.43 1.88
CA ILE A 185 8.03 -4.03 1.73
C ILE A 185 7.39 -3.50 0.44
N ASN A 186 7.00 -4.40 -0.46
CA ASN A 186 6.40 -4.05 -1.74
C ASN A 186 4.91 -4.42 -1.76
N THR A 187 4.03 -3.51 -2.20
CA THR A 187 2.61 -3.81 -2.37
C THR A 187 2.37 -4.47 -3.73
N SER A 188 2.18 -5.79 -3.72
CA SER A 188 1.70 -6.57 -4.85
C SER A 188 0.15 -6.56 -4.90
N SER A 189 -0.50 -7.66 -5.28
CA SER A 189 -1.95 -7.85 -5.32
C SER A 189 -2.28 -9.33 -5.54
N VAL A 190 -3.48 -9.76 -5.14
CA VAL A 190 -4.06 -11.03 -5.60
C VAL A 190 -4.09 -11.15 -7.13
N GLN A 191 -4.11 -10.03 -7.88
CA GLN A 191 -4.03 -10.02 -9.35
C GLN A 191 -2.72 -10.62 -9.89
N ALA A 192 -1.66 -10.72 -9.09
CA ALA A 192 -0.44 -11.42 -9.48
C ALA A 192 -0.63 -12.95 -9.62
N PHE A 193 -1.65 -13.50 -8.96
CA PHE A 193 -1.89 -14.94 -8.84
C PHE A 193 -3.22 -15.36 -9.46
N LYS A 194 -4.22 -14.48 -9.38
CA LYS A 194 -5.55 -14.62 -10.01
C LYS A 194 -5.82 -13.39 -10.88
N PRO A 195 -5.15 -13.27 -12.04
CA PRO A 195 -5.31 -12.13 -12.93
C PRO A 195 -6.73 -12.09 -13.51
N SER A 196 -7.32 -10.90 -13.53
CA SER A 196 -8.59 -10.64 -14.24
C SER A 196 -8.33 -10.16 -15.67
N GLU A 197 -9.24 -10.48 -16.58
CA GLU A 197 -9.11 -10.16 -18.01
C GLU A 197 -9.03 -8.65 -18.30
N ILE A 198 -9.64 -7.82 -17.45
CA ILE A 198 -9.71 -6.36 -17.64
C ILE A 198 -8.53 -5.58 -17.02
N LEU A 199 -7.56 -6.27 -16.42
CA LEU A 199 -6.41 -5.67 -15.72
C LEU A 199 -5.08 -6.26 -16.23
N LEU A 200 -4.95 -6.39 -17.55
CA LEU A 200 -3.84 -7.10 -18.19
C LEU A 200 -2.46 -6.56 -17.79
N ASP A 201 -2.21 -5.27 -18.00
CA ASP A 201 -0.94 -4.61 -17.67
C ASP A 201 -0.70 -4.58 -16.15
N TYR A 202 -1.72 -4.21 -15.38
CA TYR A 202 -1.65 -4.16 -13.92
C TYR A 202 -1.27 -5.50 -13.31
N ALA A 203 -1.95 -6.59 -13.67
CA ALA A 203 -1.68 -7.92 -13.15
C ALA A 203 -0.24 -8.38 -13.45
N GLN A 204 0.25 -8.10 -14.66
CA GLN A 204 1.64 -8.36 -15.03
C GLN A 204 2.61 -7.61 -14.12
N THR A 205 2.39 -6.32 -13.87
CA THR A 205 3.26 -5.55 -12.95
C THR A 205 3.24 -6.12 -11.54
N LYS A 206 2.08 -6.56 -11.03
CA LYS A 206 1.96 -7.15 -9.69
C LYS A 206 2.67 -8.49 -9.59
N ALA A 207 2.66 -9.31 -10.65
CA ALA A 207 3.48 -10.52 -10.75
C ALA A 207 4.99 -10.19 -10.82
N SER A 208 5.39 -9.17 -11.55
CA SER A 208 6.79 -8.69 -11.58
C SER A 208 7.27 -8.25 -10.18
N ILE A 209 6.41 -7.57 -9.40
CA ILE A 209 6.72 -7.17 -8.01
C ILE A 209 6.99 -8.40 -7.12
N VAL A 210 6.23 -9.49 -7.28
CA VAL A 210 6.46 -10.75 -6.54
C VAL A 210 7.83 -11.33 -6.86
N ALA A 211 8.17 -11.42 -8.16
CA ALA A 211 9.46 -11.95 -8.60
C ALA A 211 10.63 -11.07 -8.14
N PHE A 212 10.48 -9.74 -8.27
CA PHE A 212 11.45 -8.75 -7.81
C PHE A 212 11.73 -8.91 -6.31
N THR A 213 10.67 -8.99 -5.49
CA THR A 213 10.75 -9.19 -4.04
C THR A 213 11.55 -10.44 -3.68
N LYS A 214 11.20 -11.59 -4.27
CA LYS A 214 11.87 -12.88 -4.01
C LYS A 214 13.33 -12.87 -4.45
N SER A 215 13.65 -12.23 -5.56
CA SER A 215 15.02 -12.12 -6.08
C SER A 215 15.87 -11.20 -5.20
N LEU A 216 15.37 -10.00 -4.91
CA LEU A 216 16.10 -9.00 -4.13
C LEU A 216 16.33 -9.44 -2.69
N ALA A 217 15.38 -10.17 -2.08
CA ALA A 217 15.57 -10.79 -0.77
C ALA A 217 16.82 -11.69 -0.70
N LYS A 218 17.11 -12.44 -1.77
CA LYS A 218 18.31 -13.28 -1.85
C LYS A 218 19.58 -12.44 -1.99
N GLN A 219 19.51 -11.33 -2.72
CA GLN A 219 20.66 -10.44 -2.92
C GLN A 219 21.06 -9.74 -1.61
N LEU A 220 20.08 -9.14 -0.91
CA LEU A 220 20.33 -8.29 0.25
C LEU A 220 20.34 -9.04 1.60
N GLY A 221 19.97 -10.33 1.62
CA GLY A 221 19.93 -11.12 2.85
C GLY A 221 21.27 -11.20 3.58
N LYS A 222 22.38 -11.29 2.83
CA LYS A 222 23.77 -11.26 3.38
C LYS A 222 24.15 -9.91 4.00
N GLU A 223 23.51 -8.83 3.56
CA GLU A 223 23.65 -7.48 4.13
C GLU A 223 22.73 -7.30 5.35
N GLY A 224 21.83 -8.27 5.60
CA GLY A 224 20.90 -8.26 6.72
C GLY A 224 19.67 -7.38 6.48
N ILE A 225 19.33 -7.10 5.22
CA ILE A 225 18.12 -6.36 4.82
C ILE A 225 17.07 -7.37 4.37
N ARG A 226 15.86 -7.27 4.93
CA ARG A 226 14.74 -8.16 4.58
C ARG A 226 13.88 -7.52 3.50
N VAL A 227 13.45 -8.31 2.51
CA VAL A 227 12.58 -7.84 1.42
C VAL A 227 11.37 -8.74 1.33
N ASN A 228 10.17 -8.18 1.56
CA ASN A 228 8.91 -8.93 1.51
C ASN A 228 7.87 -8.18 0.69
N ALA A 229 6.74 -8.83 0.43
CA ALA A 229 5.60 -8.22 -0.22
C ALA A 229 4.30 -8.51 0.53
N VAL A 230 3.34 -7.61 0.37
CA VAL A 230 1.95 -7.81 0.77
C VAL A 230 1.12 -7.91 -0.51
N ALA A 231 0.18 -8.86 -0.56
CA ALA A 231 -0.75 -9.06 -1.67
C ALA A 231 -2.19 -8.79 -1.17
N PRO A 232 -2.68 -7.55 -1.30
CA PRO A 232 -4.06 -7.24 -0.94
C PRO A 232 -5.06 -7.88 -1.91
N GLY A 233 -6.21 -8.31 -1.38
CA GLY A 233 -7.43 -8.57 -2.14
C GLY A 233 -8.17 -7.28 -2.51
N PRO A 234 -9.52 -7.27 -2.50
CA PRO A 234 -10.29 -6.05 -2.77
C PRO A 234 -10.29 -5.12 -1.54
N TYR A 235 -9.58 -4.00 -1.62
CA TYR A 235 -9.58 -2.94 -0.60
C TYR A 235 -10.29 -1.69 -1.08
N TRP A 236 -11.10 -1.09 -0.21
CA TRP A 236 -11.83 0.14 -0.49
C TRP A 236 -10.87 1.34 -0.52
N THR A 237 -10.44 1.75 -1.72
CA THR A 237 -9.46 2.83 -1.92
C THR A 237 -9.79 3.67 -3.17
N PRO A 238 -9.27 4.92 -3.27
CA PRO A 238 -9.54 5.80 -4.41
C PRO A 238 -9.19 5.15 -5.76
N LEU A 239 -8.11 4.37 -5.78
CA LEU A 239 -7.62 3.62 -6.95
C LEU A 239 -8.73 2.83 -7.66
N GLN A 240 -9.68 2.26 -6.91
CA GLN A 240 -10.76 1.47 -7.51
C GLN A 240 -11.80 2.39 -8.17
N SER A 241 -12.23 3.44 -7.47
CA SER A 241 -13.23 4.41 -7.95
C SER A 241 -12.71 5.36 -9.04
N SER A 242 -11.39 5.50 -9.18
CA SER A 242 -10.73 6.39 -10.14
C SER A 242 -10.32 5.69 -11.45
N GLY A 243 -11.09 4.69 -11.87
CA GLY A 243 -10.83 3.94 -13.10
C GLY A 243 -10.03 2.65 -12.93
N GLY A 244 -9.69 2.24 -11.70
CA GLY A 244 -9.15 0.90 -11.46
C GLY A 244 -10.19 -0.21 -11.67
N GLN A 245 -11.48 0.09 -11.52
CA GLN A 245 -12.59 -0.80 -11.84
C GLN A 245 -13.70 -0.04 -12.58
N PRO A 246 -14.52 -0.72 -13.41
CA PRO A 246 -15.78 -0.19 -13.89
C PRO A 246 -16.70 0.19 -12.72
N GLN A 247 -17.51 1.25 -12.86
CA GLN A 247 -18.36 1.73 -11.74
C GLN A 247 -19.34 0.67 -11.25
N GLU A 248 -19.90 -0.16 -12.14
CA GLU A 248 -20.75 -1.29 -11.75
C GLU A 248 -20.02 -2.27 -10.80
N LYS A 249 -18.73 -2.51 -11.02
CA LYS A 249 -17.89 -3.32 -10.13
C LYS A 249 -17.52 -2.59 -8.84
N VAL A 250 -17.44 -1.26 -8.86
CA VAL A 250 -17.22 -0.44 -7.64
C VAL A 250 -18.45 -0.52 -6.73
N GLN A 251 -19.66 -0.46 -7.26
CA GLN A 251 -20.90 -0.56 -6.47
C GLN A 251 -21.03 -1.91 -5.76
N GLN A 252 -20.52 -2.99 -6.38
CA GLN A 252 -20.57 -4.34 -5.84
C GLN A 252 -19.23 -4.82 -5.26
N PHE A 253 -18.33 -3.88 -4.98
CA PHE A 253 -16.92 -4.22 -4.73
C PHE A 253 -16.76 -5.10 -3.49
N GLY A 254 -16.05 -6.23 -3.64
CA GLY A 254 -15.79 -7.17 -2.55
C GLY A 254 -16.96 -8.10 -2.17
N GLN A 255 -18.14 -7.99 -2.80
CA GLN A 255 -19.30 -8.85 -2.50
C GLN A 255 -19.00 -10.35 -2.66
N ASP A 256 -18.13 -10.70 -3.61
CA ASP A 256 -17.83 -12.10 -3.97
C ASP A 256 -16.77 -12.72 -3.05
N SER A 257 -16.19 -11.93 -2.13
CA SER A 257 -15.30 -12.46 -1.11
C SER A 257 -16.09 -13.26 -0.06
N PRO A 258 -15.50 -14.28 0.58
CA PRO A 258 -16.17 -14.99 1.67
C PRO A 258 -16.66 -14.12 2.83
N LEU A 259 -16.04 -12.95 3.06
CA LEU A 259 -16.51 -11.98 4.06
C LEU A 259 -17.62 -11.04 3.55
N GLY A 260 -18.01 -11.13 2.27
CA GLY A 260 -19.13 -10.38 1.68
C GLY A 260 -18.94 -8.86 1.58
N ARG A 261 -17.71 -8.37 1.77
CA ARG A 261 -17.37 -6.94 1.77
C ARG A 261 -15.92 -6.72 1.32
N PRO A 262 -15.53 -5.51 0.87
CA PRO A 262 -14.13 -5.21 0.68
C PRO A 262 -13.44 -5.04 2.04
N GLY A 263 -12.12 -5.21 2.04
CA GLY A 263 -11.28 -4.81 3.16
C GLY A 263 -11.22 -3.27 3.26
N GLN A 264 -11.14 -2.75 4.47
CA GLN A 264 -10.75 -1.36 4.71
C GLN A 264 -9.23 -1.27 4.89
N PRO A 265 -8.58 -0.19 4.44
CA PRO A 265 -7.13 -0.03 4.59
C PRO A 265 -6.58 -0.28 6.00
N ALA A 266 -7.33 0.09 7.05
CA ALA A 266 -7.01 -0.18 8.44
C ALA A 266 -6.67 -1.66 8.72
N GLU A 267 -7.34 -2.59 8.02
CA GLU A 267 -7.24 -4.03 8.27
C GLU A 267 -5.93 -4.65 7.79
N ILE A 268 -5.21 -3.99 6.86
CA ILE A 268 -3.96 -4.54 6.31
C ILE A 268 -2.70 -3.93 6.93
N ALA A 269 -2.79 -2.75 7.56
CA ALA A 269 -1.67 -2.10 8.23
C ALA A 269 -0.90 -3.02 9.21
N PRO A 270 -1.55 -3.92 9.99
CA PRO A 270 -0.83 -4.86 10.86
C PRO A 270 0.17 -5.78 10.13
N LEU A 271 -0.06 -6.14 8.87
CA LEU A 271 0.88 -6.94 8.08
C LEU A 271 2.16 -6.14 7.81
N TYR A 272 2.04 -4.87 7.44
CA TYR A 272 3.17 -3.99 7.17
C TYR A 272 4.00 -3.70 8.43
N VAL A 273 3.35 -3.53 9.58
CA VAL A 273 4.07 -3.35 10.86
C VAL A 273 4.83 -4.62 11.21
N THR A 274 4.18 -5.78 11.10
CA THR A 274 4.82 -7.08 11.35
C THR A 274 6.02 -7.29 10.44
N LEU A 275 5.89 -7.02 9.14
CA LEU A 275 6.98 -7.19 8.19
C LEU A 275 8.13 -6.19 8.44
N ALA A 276 7.86 -4.97 8.91
CA ALA A 276 8.88 -3.98 9.22
C ALA A 276 9.58 -4.22 10.56
N SER A 277 8.87 -4.79 11.55
CA SER A 277 9.37 -5.06 12.90
C SER A 277 10.54 -6.06 12.89
N THR A 278 11.44 -5.91 13.87
CA THR A 278 12.56 -6.84 14.09
C THR A 278 12.11 -8.20 14.60
N GLU A 279 10.88 -8.32 15.11
CA GLU A 279 10.28 -9.60 15.52
C GLU A 279 10.17 -10.59 14.34
N SER A 280 10.03 -10.07 13.12
CA SER A 280 9.99 -10.87 11.87
C SER A 280 11.37 -11.09 11.26
N SER A 281 12.39 -11.29 12.10
CA SER A 281 13.80 -11.38 11.69
C SER A 281 14.10 -12.51 10.71
N TYR A 282 13.31 -13.59 10.71
CA TYR A 282 13.45 -14.72 9.79
C TYR A 282 12.48 -14.69 8.59
N THR A 283 11.76 -13.58 8.42
CA THR A 283 10.81 -13.40 7.30
C THR A 283 11.45 -12.54 6.22
N SER A 284 11.90 -13.17 5.14
CA SER A 284 12.42 -12.49 3.93
C SER A 284 12.06 -13.30 2.67
N GLY A 285 11.77 -12.63 1.57
CA GLY A 285 11.35 -13.21 0.29
C GLY A 285 9.91 -13.72 0.27
N GLN A 286 9.09 -13.32 1.26
CA GLN A 286 7.72 -13.80 1.42
C GLN A 286 6.70 -12.86 0.77
N VAL A 287 5.55 -13.41 0.40
CA VAL A 287 4.37 -12.66 -0.03
C VAL A 287 3.24 -13.03 0.91
N TRP A 288 2.75 -12.08 1.70
CA TRP A 288 1.64 -12.31 2.63
C TRP A 288 0.34 -11.75 2.05
N CYS A 289 -0.70 -12.57 2.05
CA CYS A 289 -2.00 -12.22 1.50
C CYS A 289 -2.97 -11.74 2.58
N SER A 290 -3.82 -10.78 2.25
CA SER A 290 -5.02 -10.44 3.02
C SER A 290 -6.16 -10.17 2.03
N ASP A 291 -7.04 -11.15 1.83
CA ASP A 291 -8.00 -11.16 0.70
C ASP A 291 -9.45 -11.54 1.09
N GLY A 292 -9.79 -11.40 2.36
CA GLY A 292 -11.15 -11.64 2.85
C GLY A 292 -11.59 -13.11 2.76
N GLY A 293 -10.63 -14.05 2.79
CA GLY A 293 -10.90 -15.48 2.83
C GLY A 293 -10.89 -16.16 1.46
N THR A 294 -10.61 -15.43 0.38
CA THR A 294 -10.51 -16.01 -0.97
C THR A 294 -9.41 -17.07 -1.05
N GLY A 295 -8.34 -16.92 -0.25
CA GLY A 295 -7.27 -17.93 -0.15
C GLY A 295 -6.42 -18.01 -1.41
N THR A 296 -6.08 -16.86 -1.98
CA THR A 296 -5.42 -16.79 -3.30
C THR A 296 -3.97 -17.29 -3.29
N LEU A 297 -3.28 -17.18 -2.14
CA LEU A 297 -1.88 -17.61 -1.96
C LEU A 297 -1.78 -18.77 -0.98
#